data_AF-A0A7S1BGG1-F1
#
_entry.id   AF-A0A7S1BGG1-F1
#
_cell.length_a   1.000
_cell.length_b   1.000
_cell.length_c   1.000
_cell.angle_alpha   90.00
_cell.angle_beta   90.00
_cell.angle_gamma   90.00
#
_symmetry.space_group_name_H-M   'P 1'
#
loop_
_entity.id
_entity.type
_entity.pdbx_description
1 polymer ?
#
loop_
_entity_poly.entity_id
_entity_poly.type
_entity_poly.pdbx_seq_one_letter_code
_entity_poly.pdbx_strand_id
1 'polypeptide(L)'
;DRPLVAHFAANDPDVLAAAVRLVSGTCDAVDLNLGCPQRTAYVGHFGSYLLDEEDRDLVVRIVRAAAAAAEGRVPIFVKIRLLKDIEDTARLVRQLYGAGAALVAIHARYRASWERKGPGARDGPAMLE
;
A
#
# COMPACT_ATOMS: atom_id res chain seq x y z
N ASP A 1 22.12 10.40 -2.78
CA ASP A 1 21.50 9.16 -3.26
C ASP A 1 20.22 9.46 -4.01
N ARG A 2 20.27 9.46 -5.34
CA ARG A 2 19.07 9.53 -6.20
C ARG A 2 19.09 8.34 -7.17
N PRO A 3 17.93 7.72 -7.47
CA PRO A 3 16.59 8.10 -7.00
C PRO A 3 16.30 7.68 -5.55
N LEU A 4 15.60 8.52 -4.79
CA LEU A 4 15.15 8.26 -3.42
C LEU A 4 13.62 8.14 -3.36
N VAL A 5 13.12 7.04 -2.79
CA VAL A 5 11.69 6.81 -2.57
C VAL A 5 11.38 6.78 -1.08
N ALA A 6 10.53 7.69 -0.61
CA ALA A 6 10.12 7.74 0.79
C ALA A 6 8.96 6.77 1.04
N HIS A 7 9.22 5.65 1.72
CA HIS A 7 8.24 4.59 1.97
C HIS A 7 7.54 4.75 3.33
N PHE A 8 6.25 5.08 3.33
CA PHE A 8 5.48 5.35 4.54
C PHE A 8 4.56 4.19 4.93
N ALA A 9 4.40 3.99 6.24
CA ALA A 9 3.28 3.28 6.82
C ALA A 9 2.25 4.30 7.29
N ALA A 10 1.02 4.18 6.81
CA ALA A 10 -0.08 5.08 7.18
C ALA A 10 -1.43 4.36 7.11
N ASN A 11 -2.38 4.85 7.88
CA ASN A 11 -3.78 4.41 7.90
C ASN A 11 -4.76 5.59 8.00
N ASP A 12 -4.25 6.82 7.91
CA ASP A 12 -5.01 8.06 7.94
C ASP A 12 -4.66 8.92 6.72
N PRO A 13 -5.66 9.31 5.89
CA PRO A 13 -5.42 10.11 4.69
C PRO A 13 -4.77 11.47 4.95
N ASP A 14 -5.17 12.15 6.02
CA ASP A 14 -4.71 13.50 6.33
C ASP A 14 -3.27 13.48 6.86
N VAL A 15 -2.94 12.47 7.66
CA VAL A 15 -1.57 12.26 8.15
C VAL A 15 -0.62 11.97 6.99
N LEU A 16 -0.98 11.08 6.06
CA LEU A 16 -0.12 10.81 4.90
C LEU A 16 -0.02 12.03 3.99
N ALA A 17 -1.11 12.75 3.75
CA ALA A 17 -1.09 13.98 2.96
C ALA A 17 -0.17 15.05 3.57
N ALA A 18 -0.17 15.21 4.90
CA ALA A 18 0.77 16.09 5.58
C ALA A 18 2.22 15.63 5.38
N ALA A 19 2.50 14.33 5.52
CA ALA A 19 3.83 13.77 5.28
C ALA A 19 4.31 13.99 3.83
N VAL A 20 3.43 13.79 2.84
CA VAL A 20 3.74 14.04 1.42
C VAL A 20 4.18 15.48 1.20
N ARG A 21 3.47 16.46 1.75
CA ARG A 21 3.83 17.88 1.61
C ARG A 21 5.22 18.19 2.18
N LEU A 22 5.58 17.55 3.29
CA LEU A 22 6.88 17.73 3.93
C LEU A 22 8.04 17.15 3.11
N VAL A 23 7.83 16.01 2.43
CA VAL A 23 8.92 15.30 1.73
C VAL A 23 8.97 15.51 0.23
N SER A 24 7.96 16.15 -0.37
CA SER A 24 7.88 16.36 -1.83
C SER A 24 9.07 17.12 -2.43
N GLY A 25 9.84 17.86 -1.60
CA GLY A 25 11.06 18.56 -2.03
C GLY A 25 12.36 17.77 -1.81
N THR A 26 12.30 16.62 -1.15
CA THR A 26 13.49 15.87 -0.68
C THR A 26 13.58 14.45 -1.22
N CYS A 27 12.55 13.94 -1.89
CA CYS A 27 12.53 12.62 -2.52
C CYS A 27 12.06 12.70 -3.97
N ASP A 28 12.29 11.62 -4.73
CA ASP A 28 11.89 11.50 -6.14
C ASP A 28 10.54 10.77 -6.30
N ALA A 29 10.06 10.10 -5.23
CA ALA A 29 8.72 9.53 -5.13
C ALA A 29 8.32 9.29 -3.67
N VAL A 30 7.01 9.23 -3.41
CA VAL A 30 6.46 8.76 -2.13
C VAL A 30 5.77 7.42 -2.35
N ASP A 31 6.03 6.42 -1.51
CA ASP A 31 5.43 5.08 -1.62
C ASP A 31 4.62 4.73 -0.36
N LEU A 32 3.43 4.16 -0.55
CA LEU A 32 2.58 3.68 0.54
C LEU A 32 2.77 2.18 0.77
N ASN A 33 3.12 1.81 2.00
CA ASN A 33 3.23 0.43 2.44
C ASN A 33 1.85 -0.19 2.73
N LEU A 34 1.42 -1.09 1.84
CA LEU A 34 0.26 -1.96 2.04
C LEU A 34 0.66 -3.45 2.05
N GLY A 35 1.92 -3.75 2.37
CA GLY A 35 2.49 -5.08 2.23
C GLY A 35 3.12 -5.69 3.49
N CYS A 36 3.32 -4.92 4.55
CA CYS A 36 3.98 -5.40 5.77
C CYS A 36 3.07 -6.37 6.57
N PRO A 37 3.48 -7.63 6.81
CA PRO A 37 2.70 -8.61 7.57
C PRO A 37 3.14 -8.69 9.05
N GLN A 38 4.02 -7.81 9.51
CA GLN A 38 4.62 -7.90 10.83
C GLN A 38 3.63 -7.50 11.94
N ARG A 39 3.89 -7.97 13.15
CA ARG A 39 3.06 -7.66 14.34
C ARG A 39 2.86 -6.16 14.57
N THR A 40 3.85 -5.32 14.29
CA THR A 40 3.71 -3.86 14.43
C THR A 40 2.67 -3.30 13.46
N ALA A 41 2.62 -3.84 12.23
CA ALA A 41 1.60 -3.47 11.24
C ALA A 41 0.20 -3.94 11.65
N TYR A 42 0.10 -5.10 12.32
CA TYR A 42 -1.15 -5.57 12.90
C TYR A 42 -1.64 -4.64 14.01
N VAL A 43 -0.78 -4.37 15.00
CA VAL A 43 -1.11 -3.54 16.17
C VAL A 43 -1.42 -2.09 15.77
N GLY A 44 -0.66 -1.54 14.82
CA GLY A 44 -0.86 -0.19 14.30
C GLY A 44 -1.87 -0.10 13.16
N HIS A 45 -2.49 -1.21 12.75
CA HIS A 45 -3.45 -1.30 11.65
C HIS A 45 -3.00 -0.55 10.38
N PHE A 46 -1.87 -1.00 9.81
CA PHE A 46 -1.34 -0.52 8.53
C PHE A 46 -0.79 -1.69 7.70
N GLY A 47 -0.17 -1.42 6.55
CA GLY A 47 0.54 -2.47 5.80
C GLY A 47 -0.43 -3.46 5.18
N SER A 48 -0.13 -4.75 5.25
CA SER A 48 -1.00 -5.75 4.62
C SER A 48 -2.38 -5.85 5.25
N TYR A 49 -2.59 -5.30 6.45
CA TYR A 49 -3.86 -5.37 7.16
C TYR A 49 -4.91 -4.42 6.55
N LEU A 50 -4.50 -3.30 5.97
CA LEU A 50 -5.40 -2.39 5.22
C LEU A 50 -5.91 -2.96 3.89
N LEU A 51 -5.47 -4.15 3.49
CA LEU A 51 -5.96 -4.82 2.28
C LEU A 51 -7.25 -5.61 2.52
N ASP A 52 -7.86 -5.51 3.72
CA ASP A 52 -9.10 -6.21 4.05
C ASP A 52 -10.26 -5.53 3.33
N GLU A 53 -11.33 -6.28 3.04
CA GLU A 53 -12.42 -5.75 2.22
C GLU A 53 -13.04 -4.48 2.80
N GLU A 54 -13.19 -4.44 4.13
CA GLU A 54 -13.69 -3.29 4.89
C GLU A 54 -12.79 -2.03 4.80
N ASP A 55 -11.49 -2.21 4.52
CA ASP A 55 -10.51 -1.12 4.48
C ASP A 55 -10.18 -0.63 3.06
N ARG A 56 -10.68 -1.30 2.00
CA ARG A 56 -10.35 -0.94 0.60
C ARG A 56 -10.72 0.51 0.28
N ASP A 57 -11.86 0.99 0.78
CA ASP A 57 -12.29 2.37 0.59
C ASP A 57 -11.40 3.36 1.36
N LEU A 58 -10.89 2.97 2.53
CA LEU A 58 -9.89 3.76 3.25
C LEU A 58 -8.58 3.84 2.46
N VAL A 59 -8.07 2.73 1.93
CA VAL A 59 -6.87 2.71 1.09
C VAL A 59 -6.99 3.65 -0.11
N VAL A 60 -8.11 3.60 -0.84
CA VAL A 60 -8.36 4.49 -1.98
C VAL A 60 -8.38 5.96 -1.55
N ARG A 61 -8.97 6.28 -0.40
CA ARG A 61 -8.94 7.64 0.16
C ARG A 61 -7.54 8.10 0.53
N ILE A 62 -6.73 7.24 1.15
CA ILE A 62 -5.34 7.54 1.52
C ILE A 62 -4.53 7.90 0.26
N VAL A 63 -4.61 7.07 -0.79
CA VAL A 63 -3.88 7.29 -2.04
C VAL A 63 -4.35 8.57 -2.74
N ARG A 64 -5.67 8.82 -2.78
CA ARG A 64 -6.22 10.05 -3.36
C ARG A 64 -5.76 11.30 -2.62
N ALA A 65 -5.74 11.26 -1.29
CA ALA A 65 -5.27 12.38 -0.47
C ALA A 65 -3.77 12.62 -0.69
N ALA A 66 -2.96 11.56 -0.74
CA ALA A 66 -1.53 11.65 -1.03
C ALA A 66 -1.26 12.24 -2.43
N ALA A 67 -1.97 11.77 -3.46
CA ALA A 67 -1.81 12.25 -4.82
C ALA A 67 -2.20 13.74 -4.95
N ALA A 68 -3.29 14.15 -4.31
CA ALA A 68 -3.70 15.55 -4.25
C ALA A 68 -2.66 16.42 -3.52
N ALA A 69 -2.13 15.93 -2.39
CA ALA A 69 -1.14 16.64 -1.59
C ALA A 69 0.23 16.77 -2.27
N ALA A 70 0.56 15.87 -3.19
CA ALA A 70 1.80 15.93 -3.95
C ALA A 70 1.81 17.10 -4.95
N GLU A 71 0.64 17.60 -5.37
CA GLU A 71 0.50 18.71 -6.34
C GLU A 71 1.34 18.49 -7.63
N GLY A 72 1.50 17.24 -8.05
CA GLY A 72 2.32 16.85 -9.21
C GLY A 72 3.84 16.98 -9.03
N ARG A 73 4.34 17.33 -7.83
CA ARG A 73 5.78 17.48 -7.55
C ARG A 73 6.50 16.13 -7.49
N VAL A 74 5.85 15.13 -6.90
CA VAL A 74 6.36 13.76 -6.78
C VAL A 74 5.26 12.74 -7.10
N PRO A 75 5.56 11.63 -7.78
CA PRO A 75 4.59 10.57 -8.00
C PRO A 75 4.30 9.80 -6.71
N ILE A 76 3.07 9.32 -6.59
CA ILE A 76 2.66 8.42 -5.51
C ILE A 76 2.74 6.98 -6.00
N PHE A 77 3.54 6.16 -5.32
CA PHE A 77 3.62 4.73 -5.52
C PHE A 77 2.84 4.02 -4.42
N VAL A 78 2.44 2.78 -4.71
CA VAL A 78 1.79 1.91 -3.73
C VAL A 78 2.40 0.53 -3.82
N LYS A 79 2.72 -0.06 -2.67
CA LYS A 79 3.23 -1.44 -2.60
C LYS A 79 2.25 -2.37 -1.90
N ILE A 80 1.69 -3.32 -2.64
CA ILE A 80 0.70 -4.29 -2.15
C ILE A 80 1.23 -5.73 -2.08
N ARG A 81 0.42 -6.61 -1.53
CA ARG A 81 0.48 -8.08 -1.67
C ARG A 81 -0.73 -8.56 -2.48
N LEU A 82 -0.71 -9.81 -2.93
CA LEU A 82 -1.84 -10.42 -3.61
C LEU A 82 -3.03 -10.58 -2.64
N LEU A 83 -4.23 -10.26 -3.10
CA LEU A 83 -5.47 -10.62 -2.42
C LEU A 83 -5.79 -12.09 -2.66
N LYS A 84 -6.80 -12.64 -1.97
CA LYS A 84 -7.19 -14.05 -2.10
C LYS A 84 -7.43 -14.44 -3.58
N ASP A 85 -8.14 -13.58 -4.31
CA ASP A 85 -8.45 -13.76 -5.71
C ASP A 85 -7.65 -12.78 -6.58
N ILE A 86 -7.15 -13.24 -7.73
CA ILE A 86 -6.36 -12.40 -8.66
C ILE A 86 -7.21 -11.29 -9.26
N GLU A 87 -8.48 -11.55 -9.58
CA GLU A 87 -9.38 -10.51 -10.09
C GLU A 87 -9.64 -9.41 -9.05
N ASP A 88 -9.70 -9.78 -7.77
CA ASP A 88 -9.77 -8.82 -6.67
C ASP A 88 -8.51 -7.94 -6.63
N THR A 89 -7.34 -8.55 -6.80
CA THR A 89 -6.08 -7.81 -6.89
C THR A 89 -6.09 -6.86 -8.08
N ALA A 90 -6.54 -7.31 -9.26
CA ALA A 90 -6.63 -6.48 -10.46
C ALA A 90 -7.62 -5.31 -10.28
N ARG A 91 -8.77 -5.55 -9.64
CA ARG A 91 -9.74 -4.51 -9.28
C ARG A 91 -9.13 -3.47 -8.34
N LEU A 92 -8.44 -3.91 -7.28
CA LEU A 92 -7.76 -2.98 -6.36
C LEU A 92 -6.71 -2.15 -7.12
N VAL A 93 -5.88 -2.78 -7.96
CA VAL A 93 -4.88 -2.07 -8.78
C VAL A 93 -5.53 -0.99 -9.64
N ARG A 94 -6.65 -1.29 -10.31
CA ARG A 94 -7.41 -0.29 -11.10
C ARG A 94 -7.92 0.86 -10.23
N GLN A 95 -8.42 0.56 -9.03
CA GLN A 95 -8.87 1.58 -8.08
C GLN A 95 -7.72 2.47 -7.59
N LEU A 96 -6.54 1.89 -7.33
CA LEU A 96 -5.34 2.63 -6.91
C LEU A 96 -4.85 3.58 -8.01
N TYR A 97 -4.79 3.13 -9.27
CA TYR A 97 -4.50 4.00 -10.40
C TYR A 97 -5.56 5.11 -10.55
N GLY A 98 -6.84 4.77 -10.44
CA GLY A 98 -7.94 5.74 -10.44
C GLY A 98 -7.90 6.74 -9.27
N ALA A 99 -7.20 6.41 -8.19
CA ALA A 99 -6.96 7.30 -7.06
C ALA A 99 -5.74 8.22 -7.25
N GLY A 100 -4.92 7.99 -8.27
CA GLY A 100 -3.73 8.81 -8.56
C GLY A 100 -2.39 8.13 -8.25
N ALA A 101 -2.36 6.83 -7.98
CA ALA A 101 -1.10 6.09 -7.96
C ALA A 101 -0.46 6.09 -9.36
N ALA A 102 0.84 6.37 -9.43
CA ALA A 102 1.63 6.34 -10.66
C ALA A 102 2.28 4.96 -10.90
N LEU A 103 2.49 4.18 -9.83
CA LEU A 103 3.06 2.84 -9.89
C LEU A 103 2.46 1.99 -8.77
N VAL A 104 2.14 0.74 -9.09
CA VAL A 104 1.76 -0.27 -8.09
C VAL A 104 2.76 -1.42 -8.12
N ALA A 105 3.54 -1.55 -7.05
CA ALA A 105 4.46 -2.66 -6.84
C ALA A 105 3.72 -3.81 -6.14
N ILE A 106 3.85 -5.03 -6.66
CA ILE A 106 3.16 -6.21 -6.11
C ILE A 106 4.22 -7.19 -5.59
N HIS A 107 4.19 -7.46 -4.29
CA HIS A 107 4.87 -8.65 -3.77
C HIS A 107 3.97 -9.85 -4.09
N ALA A 108 4.45 -10.78 -4.92
CA ALA A 108 3.73 -11.98 -5.37
C ALA A 108 3.58 -13.06 -4.27
N ARG A 109 3.08 -12.62 -3.13
CA ARG A 109 2.69 -13.41 -1.96
C ARG A 109 1.34 -12.90 -1.52
N TYR A 110 0.50 -13.81 -1.05
CA TYR A 110 -0.79 -13.40 -0.51
C TYR A 110 -0.62 -12.52 0.73
N ARG A 111 -1.58 -11.62 0.95
CA ARG A 111 -1.65 -10.82 2.18
C ARG A 111 -1.69 -11.72 3.42
N ALA A 112 -1.16 -11.22 4.53
CA ALA A 112 -1.24 -11.94 5.80
C ALA A 112 -2.68 -11.91 6.33
N SER A 113 -3.05 -13.00 6.99
CA SER A 113 -4.30 -13.12 7.75
C SER A 113 -4.01 -13.89 9.02
N TRP A 114 -4.68 -13.58 10.12
CA TRP A 114 -4.53 -14.32 11.36
C TRP A 114 -5.00 -15.78 11.25
N GLU A 115 -5.97 -16.04 10.36
CA GLU A 115 -6.63 -17.33 10.19
C GLU A 115 -5.80 -18.35 9.40
N ARG A 116 -4.95 -17.90 8.49
CA ARG A 116 -4.05 -18.79 7.76
C ARG A 116 -3.03 -19.39 8.73
N LYS A 117 -3.05 -20.71 8.89
CA LYS A 117 -2.07 -21.50 9.65
C LYS A 117 -1.26 -22.35 8.67
N GLY A 118 0.07 -22.46 8.88
CA GLY A 118 0.97 -23.28 8.07
C GLY A 118 2.23 -22.54 7.58
N PRO A 119 3.19 -23.25 6.95
CA PRO A 119 4.36 -22.64 6.31
C PRO A 119 3.89 -21.58 5.30
N GLY A 120 4.30 -20.32 5.48
CA GLY A 120 3.83 -19.23 4.63
C GLY A 120 2.53 -18.53 5.06
N ALA A 121 1.95 -18.87 6.21
CA ALA A 121 0.81 -18.15 6.79
C ALA A 121 1.07 -16.63 6.99
N ARG A 122 2.31 -16.26 7.29
CA ARG A 122 2.74 -14.88 7.51
C ARG A 122 3.46 -14.27 6.31
N ASP A 123 3.94 -15.11 5.39
CA ASP A 123 4.84 -14.71 4.30
C ASP A 123 4.98 -15.75 3.18
N GLY A 124 3.92 -16.48 2.86
CA GLY A 124 3.97 -17.64 1.98
C GLY A 124 4.00 -17.26 0.51
N PRO A 125 4.73 -18.00 -0.35
CA PRO A 125 4.67 -17.82 -1.78
C PRO A 125 3.20 -17.89 -2.25
N ALA A 126 2.84 -17.08 -3.25
CA ALA A 126 1.62 -17.36 -3.99
C ALA A 126 1.77 -18.77 -4.59
N MET A 127 0.90 -19.69 -4.18
CA MET A 127 0.74 -20.96 -4.88
C MET A 127 0.00 -20.60 -6.17
N LEU A 128 0.76 -20.22 -7.20
CA LEU A 128 0.24 -20.14 -8.56
C LEU A 128 0.11 -21.59 -9.02
N GLU A 129 -1.12 -22.09 -9.10
CA GLU A 129 -1.42 -23.32 -9.86
C GLU A 129 -1.27 -23.05 -11.37
#